data_AF-A0A7C3FV12-F1
#
_entry.id   AF-A0A7C3FV12-F1
#
_cell.length_a   1.000
_cell.length_b   1.000
_cell.length_c   1.000
_cell.angle_alpha   90.00
_cell.angle_beta   90.00
_cell.angle_gamma   90.00
#
_symmetry.space_group_name_H-M   'P 1'
#
loop_
_entity.id
_entity.type
_entity.pdbx_description
1 polymer ?
#
loop_
_entity_poly.entity_id
_entity_poly.type
_entity_poly.pdbx_seq_one_letter_code
_entity_poly.pdbx_strand_id
1 'polypeptide(L)'
;MSQQKPTALPNIITPSSPVIFNPDICNGCNHCVEVCQIDVYIPNPEKGKPPIILHPDECWYCGCCANDCPRPGAMKFNWPLQSRGYWKNKATGEIHQI
;
A
#
# COMPACT_ATOMS: atom_id res chain seq x y z
N MET A 1 -24.36 -17.46 -23.70
CA MET A 1 -23.01 -17.03 -23.26
C MET A 1 -23.10 -16.76 -21.77
N SER A 2 -22.67 -17.70 -20.91
CA SER A 2 -22.72 -17.45 -19.47
C SER A 2 -21.73 -16.34 -19.15
N GLN A 3 -22.21 -15.28 -18.52
CA GLN A 3 -21.36 -14.21 -18.00
C GLN A 3 -20.58 -14.82 -16.84
N GLN A 4 -19.35 -15.27 -17.11
CA GLN A 4 -18.42 -15.61 -16.04
C GLN A 4 -18.11 -14.31 -15.31
N LYS A 5 -18.55 -14.20 -14.06
CA LYS A 5 -18.24 -13.05 -13.20
C LYS A 5 -16.73 -13.07 -12.96
N PRO A 6 -15.94 -12.11 -13.48
CA PRO A 6 -14.51 -12.10 -13.22
C PRO A 6 -14.34 -11.87 -11.72
N THR A 7 -13.95 -12.92 -11.00
CA THR A 7 -13.70 -12.84 -9.56
C THR A 7 -12.19 -12.72 -9.42
N ALA A 8 -11.70 -11.49 -9.36
CA ALA A 8 -10.31 -11.25 -8.97
C ALA A 8 -10.19 -11.68 -7.51
N LEU A 9 -9.53 -12.82 -7.28
CA LEU A 9 -9.19 -13.26 -5.93
C LEU A 9 -7.96 -12.46 -5.49
N PRO A 10 -7.96 -11.88 -4.28
CA PRO A 10 -6.77 -11.21 -3.77
C PRO A 10 -5.63 -12.23 -3.71
N ASN A 11 -4.49 -11.89 -4.33
CA ASN A 11 -3.30 -12.71 -4.20
C ASN A 11 -2.84 -12.71 -2.74
N ILE A 12 -2.24 -13.81 -2.30
CA ILE A 12 -1.77 -13.92 -0.92
C ILE A 12 -0.60 -12.94 -0.72
N ILE A 13 -0.75 -12.01 0.22
CA ILE A 13 0.17 -10.87 0.44
C ILE A 13 1.47 -11.25 1.17
N THR A 14 1.95 -12.49 1.02
CA THR A 14 3.12 -13.00 1.75
C THR A 14 4.16 -13.58 0.79
N PRO A 15 5.44 -13.14 0.85
CA PRO A 15 6.09 -12.32 1.89
C PRO A 15 6.03 -10.79 1.65
N SER A 16 5.68 -10.36 0.44
CA SER A 16 5.61 -8.95 0.05
C SER A 16 4.31 -8.33 0.55
N SER A 17 4.34 -7.73 1.75
CA SER A 17 3.25 -6.88 2.24
C SER A 17 3.69 -5.42 2.15
N PRO A 18 3.66 -4.79 0.96
CA PRO A 18 4.26 -3.47 0.75
C PRO A 18 3.50 -2.34 1.44
N VAL A 19 2.18 -2.52 1.62
CA VAL A 19 1.29 -1.50 2.18
C VAL A 19 0.27 -2.13 3.10
N ILE A 20 0.06 -1.46 4.23
CA ILE A 20 -0.94 -1.83 5.24
C ILE A 20 -1.97 -0.70 5.28
N PHE A 21 -3.23 -1.04 5.00
CA PHE A 21 -4.33 -0.09 5.06
C PHE A 21 -4.92 -0.03 6.48
N ASN A 22 -5.26 1.17 6.92
CA ASN A 22 -6.11 1.37 8.10
C ASN A 22 -7.57 1.55 7.65
N PRO A 23 -8.45 0.56 7.88
CA PRO A 23 -9.83 0.60 7.43
C PRO A 23 -10.67 1.66 8.15
N ASP A 24 -10.26 2.12 9.34
CA ASP A 24 -11.02 3.13 10.10
C ASP A 24 -10.87 4.54 9.52
N ILE A 25 -9.76 4.80 8.81
CA ILE A 25 -9.43 6.11 8.24
C ILE A 25 -9.66 6.10 6.72
N CYS A 26 -9.34 5.00 6.06
CA CYS A 26 -9.52 4.85 4.62
C CYS A 26 -11.02 4.88 4.27
N ASN A 27 -11.38 5.66 3.24
CA ASN A 27 -12.76 5.77 2.76
C ASN A 27 -12.96 5.18 1.36
N GLY A 28 -11.98 4.41 0.84
CA GLY A 28 -12.06 3.82 -0.50
C GLY A 28 -12.10 4.85 -1.64
N CYS A 29 -11.43 6.00 -1.51
CA CYS A 29 -11.37 7.02 -2.57
C CYS A 29 -10.60 6.60 -3.83
N ASN A 30 -9.85 5.48 -3.78
CA ASN A 30 -9.06 4.92 -4.87
C ASN A 30 -7.94 5.83 -5.44
N HIS A 31 -7.58 6.92 -4.78
CA HIS A 31 -6.45 7.76 -5.22
C HIS A 31 -5.13 6.97 -5.30
N CYS A 32 -4.91 6.03 -4.38
CA CYS A 32 -3.76 5.13 -4.41
C CYS A 32 -3.76 4.14 -5.59
N VAL A 33 -4.93 3.85 -6.18
CA VAL A 33 -5.05 3.08 -7.42
C VAL A 33 -4.56 3.92 -8.60
N GLU A 34 -4.99 5.18 -8.67
CA GLU A 34 -4.64 6.11 -9.77
C GLU A 34 -3.15 6.48 -9.82
N VAL A 35 -2.51 6.66 -8.67
CA VAL A 35 -1.09 7.07 -8.59
C VAL A 35 -0.12 5.90 -8.77
N CYS A 36 -0.59 4.66 -8.68
CA CYS A 36 0.27 3.49 -8.79
C CYS A 36 0.75 3.32 -10.25
N GLN A 37 2.06 3.42 -10.47
CA GLN A 37 2.64 3.39 -11.82
C GLN A 37 2.64 1.99 -12.48
N ILE A 38 2.22 0.97 -11.75
CA ILE A 38 2.32 -0.45 -12.11
C ILE A 38 1.03 -1.21 -11.75
N ASP A 39 -0.06 -0.51 -11.46
CA ASP A 39 -1.41 -1.09 -11.27
C ASP A 39 -1.50 -2.27 -10.28
N VAL A 40 -0.78 -2.17 -9.16
CA VAL A 40 -0.78 -3.20 -8.10
C VAL A 40 -2.14 -3.33 -7.39
N TYR A 41 -2.96 -2.29 -7.43
CA TYR A 41 -4.23 -2.20 -6.72
C TYR A 41 -5.42 -2.33 -7.67
N ILE A 42 -6.52 -2.89 -7.15
CA ILE A 42 -7.84 -2.76 -7.75
C ILE A 42 -8.82 -2.13 -6.77
N PRO A 43 -9.83 -1.38 -7.26
CA PRO A 43 -10.89 -0.87 -6.40
C PRO A 43 -11.59 -1.99 -5.63
N ASN A 44 -11.96 -1.72 -4.38
CA ASN A 44 -12.76 -2.67 -3.60
C ASN A 44 -14.20 -2.73 -4.16
N PRO A 45 -14.78 -3.93 -4.34
CA PRO A 45 -16.19 -4.06 -4.72
C PRO A 45 -17.13 -3.47 -3.66
N GLU A 46 -16.72 -3.46 -2.38
CA GLU A 46 -17.46 -2.82 -1.30
C GLU A 46 -17.07 -1.35 -1.16
N LYS A 47 -18.04 -0.46 -1.34
CA LYS A 47 -17.83 0.99 -1.21
C LYS A 47 -17.36 1.34 0.20
N GLY A 48 -16.41 2.25 0.28
CA GLY A 48 -15.84 2.73 1.54
C GLY A 48 -14.69 1.88 2.07
N LYS A 49 -14.48 0.66 1.55
CA LYS A 49 -13.36 -0.18 1.96
C LYS A 49 -12.05 0.17 1.23
N PRO A 50 -10.89 -0.13 1.84
CA PRO A 50 -9.60 0.04 1.18
C PRO A 50 -9.50 -0.80 -0.11
N PRO A 51 -8.76 -0.33 -1.12
CA PRO A 51 -8.55 -1.11 -2.35
C PRO A 51 -7.82 -2.42 -2.06
N ILE A 52 -8.01 -3.38 -2.95
CA ILE A 52 -7.41 -4.71 -2.85
C ILE A 52 -6.02 -4.67 -3.49
N ILE A 53 -5.02 -5.23 -2.80
CA ILE A 53 -3.68 -5.45 -3.35
C ILE A 53 -3.76 -6.73 -4.20
N LEU A 54 -3.77 -6.59 -5.52
CA LEU A 54 -3.91 -7.72 -6.44
C LEU A 54 -2.53 -8.31 -6.79
N HIS A 55 -1.56 -7.45 -7.05
CA HIS A 55 -0.21 -7.85 -7.49
C HIS A 55 0.88 -7.37 -6.50
N PRO A 56 0.89 -7.86 -5.25
CA PRO A 56 1.81 -7.37 -4.22
C PRO A 56 3.30 -7.50 -4.59
N ASP A 57 3.66 -8.56 -5.34
CA ASP A 57 5.05 -8.85 -5.71
C ASP A 57 5.58 -7.96 -6.84
N GLU A 58 4.69 -7.29 -7.59
CA GLU A 58 5.10 -6.35 -8.62
C GLU A 58 5.43 -4.97 -8.04
N CYS A 59 5.13 -4.74 -6.75
CA CYS A 59 5.34 -3.45 -6.10
C CYS A 59 6.79 -2.96 -6.23
N TRP A 60 6.99 -1.80 -6.87
CA TRP A 60 8.30 -1.16 -7.01
C TRP A 60 8.84 -0.54 -5.71
N TYR A 61 8.05 -0.57 -4.64
CA TYR A 61 8.35 0.09 -3.37
C TYR A 61 8.66 1.60 -3.47
N CYS A 62 8.00 2.32 -4.39
CA CYS A 62 8.21 3.76 -4.57
C CYS A 62 7.64 4.65 -3.45
N GLY A 63 6.63 4.17 -2.72
CA GLY A 63 5.98 4.94 -1.65
C GLY A 63 4.99 6.02 -2.10
N CYS A 64 4.81 6.28 -3.41
CA CYS A 64 3.93 7.35 -3.90
C CYS A 64 2.49 7.23 -3.37
N CYS A 65 1.95 6.02 -3.33
CA CYS A 65 0.60 5.77 -2.83
C CYS A 65 0.38 6.18 -1.36
N ALA A 66 1.41 6.07 -0.51
CA ALA A 66 1.34 6.47 0.89
C ALA A 66 1.62 7.97 1.06
N ASN A 67 2.50 8.54 0.24
CA ASN A 67 2.83 9.96 0.26
C ASN A 67 1.67 10.85 -0.24
N ASP A 68 1.02 10.43 -1.31
CA ASP A 68 -0.03 11.21 -1.97
C ASP A 68 -1.41 10.94 -1.38
N CYS A 69 -1.52 10.02 -0.42
CA CYS A 69 -2.78 9.71 0.22
C CYS A 69 -3.38 10.98 0.87
N PRO A 70 -4.57 11.45 0.45
CA PRO A 70 -5.17 12.68 0.98
C PRO A 70 -5.65 12.51 2.44
N ARG A 71 -5.56 11.31 2.99
CA ARG A 71 -5.96 10.95 4.34
C ARG A 71 -4.75 10.45 5.13
N PRO A 72 -4.07 11.34 5.88
CA PRO A 72 -2.93 10.96 6.72
C PRO A 72 -3.28 9.78 7.64
N GLY A 73 -2.44 8.76 7.66
CA GLY A 73 -2.64 7.56 8.49
C GLY A 73 -3.58 6.49 7.91
N ALA A 74 -4.23 6.73 6.76
CA ALA A 74 -5.04 5.70 6.08
C ALA A 74 -4.20 4.56 5.51
N MET A 75 -2.91 4.81 5.26
CA MET A 75 -1.96 3.86 4.69
C MET A 75 -0.64 3.94 5.45
N LYS A 76 -0.08 2.79 5.79
CA LYS A 76 1.29 2.63 6.26
C LYS A 76 2.10 1.90 5.21
N PHE A 77 3.16 2.53 4.76
CA PHE A 77 4.09 1.93 3.83
C PHE A 77 5.08 1.03 4.59
N ASN A 78 5.17 -0.24 4.21
CA ASN A 78 6.10 -1.19 4.79
C ASN A 78 7.34 -1.27 3.90
N TRP A 79 8.36 -0.52 4.29
CA TRP A 79 9.63 -0.48 3.57
C TRP A 79 10.31 -1.86 3.57
N PRO A 80 10.85 -2.29 2.42
CA PRO A 80 11.59 -3.52 2.33
C PRO A 80 12.90 -3.37 3.11
N LEU A 81 13.42 -4.47 3.65
CA LEU A 81 14.53 -4.44 4.62
C LEU A 81 15.74 -3.64 4.11
N GLN A 82 16.09 -3.78 2.83
CA GLN A 82 17.20 -3.08 2.19
C GLN A 82 17.02 -1.56 2.11
N SER A 83 15.77 -1.07 2.14
CA SER A 83 15.44 0.35 2.02
C SER A 83 15.04 0.99 3.35
N ARG A 84 15.13 0.27 4.47
CA ARG A 84 14.91 0.83 5.81
C ARG A 84 16.12 1.63 6.25
N GLY A 85 16.19 2.86 5.75
CA GLY A 85 17.21 3.83 6.14
C GLY A 85 17.22 4.05 7.64
N TYR A 86 18.43 4.03 8.21
CA TYR A 86 18.67 4.46 9.58
C TYR A 86 19.53 5.71 9.58
N TRP A 87 19.32 6.58 10.55
CA TRP A 87 20.16 7.75 10.76
C TRP A 87 20.46 7.90 12.24
N LYS A 88 21.65 8.44 12.52
CA LYS A 88 22.12 8.69 13.88
C LYS A 88 22.14 10.19 14.13
N ASN A 89 21.49 10.62 15.20
CA ASN A 89 21.63 11.99 15.68
C ASN A 89 23.06 12.20 16.18
N LYS A 90 23.80 13.15 15.59
CA LYS A 90 25.20 13.41 15.94
C LYS A 90 25.38 13.92 17.36
N ALA A 91 24.39 14.62 17.92
CA ALA A 91 24.46 15.23 19.24
C ALA A 91 24.01 14.28 20.37
N THR A 92 22.88 13.59 20.20
CA THR A 92 22.32 12.69 21.23
C THR A 92 22.84 11.26 21.11
N GLY A 93 23.36 10.87 19.94
CA GLY A 93 23.78 9.50 19.66
C GLY A 93 22.62 8.54 19.38
N GLU A 94 21.37 9.00 19.44
CA GLU A 94 20.17 8.21 19.19
C GLU A 94 20.11 7.75 17.73
N ILE A 95 19.72 6.50 17.53
CA ILE A 95 19.56 5.88 16.22
C ILE A 95 18.07 5.83 15.92
N HIS A 96 17.69 6.40 14.80
CA HIS A 96 16.33 6.36 14.28
C HIS A 96 16.31 5.51 13.02
N GLN A 97 15.19 4.85 12.79
CA GLN A 97 14.92 4.07 11.59
C GLN A 97 13.53 4.44 11.09
N ILE A 98 13.37 4.38 9.77
CA ILE A 98 12.06 4.47 9.11
C ILE A 98 11.14 3.30 9.50
#